data_AF-A0A158JJY0-F1
#
_entry.id   AF-A0A158JJY0-F1
#
_cell.length_a   1.000
_cell.length_b   1.000
_cell.length_c   1.000
_cell.angle_alpha   90.00
_cell.angle_beta   90.00
_cell.angle_gamma   90.00
#
_symmetry.space_group_name_H-M   'P 1'
#
loop_
_entity.id
_entity.type
_entity.pdbx_description
1 polymer ?
#
loop_
_entity_poly.entity_id
_entity_poly.type
_entity_poly.pdbx_seq_one_letter_code
_entity_poly.pdbx_strand_id
1 'polypeptide(L)'
;MVNHVTNVVTSSSALYNAAGDASTEAATASGTHAVAMGANATASAANSVALGAGSLADRALSVSVGAVGSERQITNVAAGTSATDAVNLSQLNQSASSTLSQANSYTDQRFNNTDQQIRDLDRNTRKGIASASALNVVTPYLPGRTTLNAGVAAYRGQAAMGIGVSRWNDKGNINFNGGVSSSGGNSTIVRAGVGYVFGS
;
A
#
# COMPACT_ATOMS: atom_id res chain seq x y z
N MET A 1 3.45 4.86 67.21
CA MET A 1 3.24 4.26 65.86
C MET A 1 4.13 5.00 64.90
N VAL A 2 5.18 4.35 64.36
CA VAL A 2 5.99 4.95 63.28
C VAL A 2 5.17 4.80 62.01
N ASN A 3 4.61 5.89 61.52
CA ASN A 3 3.59 5.86 60.46
C ASN A 3 4.18 6.09 59.05
N HIS A 4 5.50 6.13 58.91
CA HIS A 4 6.21 6.55 57.71
C HIS A 4 7.41 5.62 57.45
N VAL A 5 7.74 5.42 56.18
CA VAL A 5 9.01 4.81 55.77
C VAL A 5 10.14 5.80 56.09
N THR A 6 11.04 5.43 57.01
CA THR A 6 12.30 6.15 57.20
C THR A 6 13.19 5.90 55.98
N ASN A 7 13.79 6.95 55.43
CA ASN A 7 14.70 6.85 54.28
C ASN A 7 15.75 5.73 54.56
N VAL A 8 15.82 4.72 53.68
CA VAL A 8 16.48 3.43 53.96
C VAL A 8 18.00 3.55 54.15
N VAL A 9 18.60 4.71 53.84
CA VAL A 9 20.04 4.90 53.85
C VAL A 9 20.41 6.26 54.46
N THR A 10 20.87 6.25 55.71
CA THR A 10 21.74 7.32 56.24
C THR A 10 23.23 6.93 56.13
N SER A 11 23.53 5.72 55.66
CA SER A 11 24.88 5.18 55.38
C SER A 11 24.78 4.02 54.38
N SER A 12 25.66 3.97 53.38
CA SER A 12 25.68 2.90 52.36
C SER A 12 25.74 1.51 52.98
N SER A 13 25.03 0.55 52.40
CA SER A 13 25.07 -0.87 52.74
C SER A 13 25.37 -1.72 51.52
N ALA A 14 25.67 -3.01 51.72
CA ALA A 14 25.92 -3.94 50.62
C ALA A 14 24.71 -4.14 49.69
N LEU A 15 23.49 -3.87 50.18
CA LEU A 15 22.25 -4.03 49.43
C LEU A 15 21.72 -2.70 48.86
N TYR A 16 22.03 -1.57 49.50
CA TYR A 16 21.57 -0.24 49.10
C TYR A 16 22.72 0.77 49.21
N ASN A 17 23.13 1.31 48.06
CA ASN A 17 24.15 2.36 47.99
C ASN A 17 23.64 3.47 47.08
N ALA A 18 23.62 4.70 47.60
CA ALA A 18 23.22 5.88 46.86
C ALA A 18 24.28 6.97 47.11
N ALA A 19 24.73 7.60 46.04
CA ALA A 19 25.59 8.78 46.11
C ALA A 19 24.71 10.04 46.01
N GLY A 20 24.93 10.99 46.91
CA GLY A 20 24.17 12.24 47.02
C GLY A 20 24.24 12.82 48.43
N ASP A 21 23.84 14.07 48.58
CA ASP A 21 23.73 14.76 49.86
C ASP A 21 22.28 14.72 50.36
N ALA A 22 22.03 13.84 51.34
CA ALA A 22 20.71 13.66 51.93
C ALA A 22 20.18 14.94 52.63
N SER A 23 21.02 15.93 52.92
CA SER A 23 20.61 17.20 53.53
C SER A 23 20.11 18.24 52.52
N THR A 24 20.53 18.15 51.25
CA THR A 24 20.21 19.14 50.21
C THR A 24 19.44 18.56 49.02
N GLU A 25 19.42 17.24 48.84
CA GLU A 25 18.86 16.58 47.65
C GLU A 25 17.63 15.70 47.97
N ALA A 26 16.69 16.22 48.76
CA ALA A 26 15.55 15.46 49.24
C ALA A 26 14.65 14.91 48.10
N ALA A 27 14.36 13.61 48.14
CA ALA A 27 13.30 13.01 47.33
C ALA A 27 11.93 13.40 47.91
N THR A 28 11.00 13.83 47.06
CA THR A 28 9.67 14.31 47.46
C THR A 28 8.56 13.47 46.85
N ALA A 29 7.80 12.76 47.69
CA ALA A 29 6.58 12.05 47.29
C ALA A 29 5.35 12.77 47.89
N SER A 30 4.81 13.75 47.15
CA SER A 30 3.66 14.57 47.60
C SER A 30 2.31 14.06 47.07
N GLY A 31 2.32 13.20 46.05
CA GLY A 31 1.10 12.54 45.55
C GLY A 31 0.59 11.47 46.51
N THR A 32 -0.73 11.24 46.53
CA THR A 32 -1.33 10.15 47.32
C THR A 32 -0.81 8.79 46.81
N HIS A 33 -0.28 7.94 47.69
CA HIS A 33 0.36 6.67 47.33
C HIS A 33 1.57 6.79 46.38
N ALA A 34 2.25 7.95 46.35
CA ALA A 34 3.41 8.16 45.49
C ALA A 34 4.71 7.60 46.09
N VAL A 35 5.69 7.35 45.22
CA VAL A 35 7.05 6.92 45.59
C VAL A 35 8.06 7.79 44.85
N ALA A 36 9.03 8.35 45.58
CA ALA A 36 10.16 9.07 44.99
C ALA A 36 11.47 8.41 45.42
N MET A 37 12.30 8.01 44.46
CA MET A 37 13.57 7.32 44.69
C MET A 37 14.71 7.98 43.92
N GLY A 38 15.59 8.67 44.63
CA GLY A 38 16.77 9.35 44.08
C GLY A 38 16.86 10.82 44.50
N ALA A 39 18.08 11.36 44.48
CA ALA A 39 18.36 12.77 44.78
C ALA A 39 17.45 13.71 43.99
N ASN A 40 16.70 14.60 44.64
CA ASN A 40 15.76 15.54 44.00
C ASN A 40 14.64 14.88 43.15
N ALA A 41 14.38 13.57 43.29
CA ALA A 41 13.26 12.92 42.61
C ALA A 41 11.93 13.46 43.15
N THR A 42 10.98 13.78 42.29
CA THR A 42 9.68 14.35 42.66
C THR A 42 8.53 13.54 42.09
N ALA A 43 7.73 12.90 42.95
CA ALA A 43 6.51 12.19 42.59
C ALA A 43 5.29 12.93 43.15
N SER A 44 4.68 13.77 42.31
CA SER A 44 3.59 14.68 42.70
C SER A 44 2.20 14.14 42.36
N ALA A 45 2.11 13.15 41.47
CA ALA A 45 0.82 12.57 41.06
C ALA A 45 0.42 11.34 41.89
N ALA A 46 -0.89 11.07 41.96
CA ALA A 46 -1.44 9.94 42.70
C ALA A 46 -0.95 8.59 42.13
N ASN A 47 -0.53 7.68 43.01
CA ASN A 47 -0.05 6.34 42.69
C ASN A 47 1.03 6.36 41.59
N SER A 48 1.98 7.29 41.71
CA SER A 48 3.08 7.49 40.76
C SER A 48 4.44 7.15 41.37
N VAL A 49 5.42 6.86 40.53
CA VAL A 49 6.81 6.56 40.94
C VAL A 49 7.77 7.45 40.17
N ALA A 50 8.55 8.28 40.85
CA ALA A 50 9.71 8.96 40.28
C ALA A 50 10.98 8.16 40.60
N LEU A 51 11.64 7.63 39.57
CA LEU A 51 12.80 6.75 39.69
C LEU A 51 14.05 7.39 39.09
N GLY A 52 15.06 7.62 39.93
CA GLY A 52 16.33 8.24 39.57
C GLY A 52 16.42 9.72 39.97
N ALA A 53 17.65 10.23 40.07
CA ALA A 53 17.89 11.60 40.51
C ALA A 53 17.25 12.63 39.57
N GLY A 54 16.56 13.64 40.11
CA GLY A 54 15.88 14.69 39.32
C GLY A 54 14.72 14.20 38.45
N SER A 55 14.26 12.95 38.60
CA SER A 55 13.07 12.46 37.88
C SER A 55 11.79 13.14 38.38
N LEU A 56 10.87 13.43 37.48
CA LEU A 56 9.56 14.03 37.77
C LEU A 56 8.44 13.07 37.33
N ALA A 57 7.61 12.63 38.27
CA ALA A 57 6.40 11.85 38.01
C ALA A 57 5.15 12.69 38.32
N ASP A 58 4.64 13.36 37.29
CA ASP A 58 3.49 14.29 37.33
C ASP A 58 2.20 13.69 36.74
N ARG A 59 2.23 12.42 36.32
CA ARG A 59 1.07 11.66 35.84
C ARG A 59 0.69 10.53 36.80
N ALA A 60 -0.61 10.41 37.09
CA ALA A 60 -1.10 9.33 37.94
C ALA A 60 -0.87 7.94 37.30
N LEU A 61 -0.75 6.89 38.13
CA LEU A 61 -0.57 5.50 37.67
C LEU A 61 0.63 5.33 36.73
N SER A 62 1.76 5.96 37.02
CA SER A 62 2.92 5.96 36.14
C SER A 62 4.25 5.82 36.86
N VAL A 63 5.24 5.32 36.14
CA VAL A 63 6.65 5.36 36.54
C VAL A 63 7.37 6.32 35.60
N SER A 64 7.97 7.38 36.15
CA SER A 64 8.86 8.28 35.41
C SER A 64 10.30 7.95 35.74
N VAL A 65 11.11 7.74 34.69
CA VAL A 65 12.55 7.46 34.80
C VAL A 65 13.40 8.71 34.53
N GLY A 66 12.79 9.87 34.36
CA GLY A 66 13.47 11.13 34.04
C GLY A 66 12.55 12.34 34.18
N ALA A 67 12.89 13.40 33.48
CA ALA A 67 12.06 14.60 33.35
C ALA A 67 12.12 15.10 31.90
N VAL A 68 11.23 16.02 31.54
CA VAL A 68 11.26 16.65 30.20
C VAL A 68 12.62 17.30 29.96
N GLY A 69 13.30 16.92 28.87
CA GLY A 69 14.65 17.38 28.55
C GLY A 69 15.76 16.71 29.37
N SER A 70 15.43 15.70 30.16
CA SER A 70 16.36 14.87 30.94
C SER A 70 15.85 13.42 31.00
N GLU A 71 15.47 12.90 29.84
CA GLU A 71 14.98 11.54 29.66
C GLU A 71 16.11 10.53 29.88
N ARG A 72 15.73 9.32 30.31
CA ARG A 72 16.66 8.20 30.47
C ARG A 72 16.27 7.05 29.57
N GLN A 73 17.28 6.31 29.12
CA GLN A 73 17.08 5.04 28.46
C GLN A 73 16.79 3.95 29.50
N ILE A 74 15.86 3.06 29.17
CA ILE A 74 15.66 1.79 29.89
C ILE A 74 16.36 0.71 29.07
N THR A 75 17.49 0.22 29.56
CA THR A 75 18.36 -0.72 28.83
C THR A 75 18.23 -2.14 29.37
N ASN A 76 18.67 -3.12 28.57
CA ASN A 76 18.58 -4.57 28.90
C ASN A 76 17.13 -5.07 29.08
N VAL A 77 16.20 -4.48 28.33
CA VAL A 77 14.80 -4.94 28.27
C VAL A 77 14.72 -6.20 27.41
N ALA A 78 14.45 -7.34 28.06
CA ALA A 78 14.15 -8.59 27.37
C ALA A 78 12.91 -8.44 26.47
N ALA A 79 12.77 -9.31 25.46
CA ALA A 79 11.62 -9.26 24.58
C ALA A 79 10.32 -9.50 25.35
N GLY A 80 9.33 -8.63 25.17
CA GLY A 80 8.01 -8.77 25.77
C GLY A 80 7.26 -9.99 25.23
N THR A 81 6.50 -10.66 26.09
CA THR A 81 5.76 -11.89 25.79
C THR A 81 4.25 -11.77 26.07
N SER A 82 3.85 -10.85 26.95
CA SER A 82 2.47 -10.52 27.28
C SER A 82 2.09 -9.14 26.73
N ALA A 83 0.78 -8.89 26.56
CA ALA A 83 0.27 -7.66 25.94
C ALA A 83 0.64 -6.37 26.70
N THR A 84 1.02 -6.48 27.97
CA THR A 84 1.40 -5.36 28.85
C THR A 84 2.91 -5.27 29.10
N ASP A 85 3.71 -6.11 28.43
CA ASP A 85 5.17 -6.05 28.56
C ASP A 85 5.74 -4.90 27.75
N ALA A 86 6.88 -4.36 28.21
CA ALA A 86 7.64 -3.40 27.42
C ALA A 86 8.19 -4.06 26.14
N VAL A 87 8.09 -3.36 25.02
CA VAL A 87 8.65 -3.78 23.73
C VAL A 87 10.06 -3.19 23.61
N ASN A 88 11.04 -4.04 23.30
CA ASN A 88 12.41 -3.56 23.06
C ASN A 88 12.63 -3.16 21.58
N LEU A 89 13.76 -2.50 21.29
CA LEU A 89 14.06 -2.00 19.94
C LEU A 89 14.16 -3.13 18.88
N SER A 90 14.61 -4.32 19.26
CA SER A 90 14.70 -5.45 18.32
C SER A 90 13.33 -5.92 17.83
N GLN A 91 12.34 -6.01 18.73
CA GLN A 91 10.96 -6.36 18.38
C GLN A 91 10.32 -5.30 17.48
N LEU A 92 10.56 -4.01 17.78
CA LEU A 92 10.06 -2.91 16.95
C LEU A 92 10.65 -2.97 15.53
N ASN A 93 11.96 -3.12 15.41
CA ASN A 93 12.64 -3.19 14.11
C ASN A 93 12.20 -4.41 13.29
N GLN A 94 12.00 -5.56 13.94
CA GLN A 94 11.49 -6.77 13.29
C GLN A 94 10.07 -6.56 12.75
N SER A 95 9.19 -5.94 13.53
CA SER A 95 7.82 -5.62 13.11
C SER A 95 7.80 -4.64 11.92
N ALA A 96 8.61 -3.58 11.99
CA ALA A 96 8.75 -2.60 10.91
C ALA A 96 9.29 -3.24 9.61
N SER A 97 10.33 -4.07 9.72
CA SER A 97 10.90 -4.79 8.58
C SER A 97 9.90 -5.76 7.94
N SER A 98 9.13 -6.48 8.76
CA SER A 98 8.12 -7.44 8.28
C SER A 98 6.99 -6.71 7.54
N THR A 99 6.53 -5.58 8.09
CA THR A 99 5.51 -4.73 7.47
C THR A 99 5.99 -4.15 6.14
N LEU A 100 7.21 -3.64 6.09
CA LEU A 100 7.80 -3.10 4.85
C LEU A 100 7.94 -4.19 3.77
N SER A 101 8.41 -5.38 4.14
CA SER A 101 8.51 -6.51 3.22
C SER A 101 7.14 -6.91 2.64
N GLN A 102 6.10 -6.94 3.46
CA GLN A 102 4.74 -7.26 3.02
C GLN A 102 4.18 -6.19 2.05
N ALA A 103 4.46 -4.92 2.32
CA ALA A 103 4.03 -3.81 1.46
C ALA A 103 4.74 -3.83 0.08
N ASN A 104 6.04 -4.13 0.06
CA ASN A 104 6.80 -4.29 -1.18
C ASN A 104 6.24 -5.46 -2.01
N SER A 105 6.05 -6.62 -1.38
CA SER A 105 5.49 -7.79 -2.07
C SER A 105 4.10 -7.52 -2.65
N TYR A 106 3.24 -6.81 -1.93
CA TYR A 106 1.91 -6.43 -2.42
C TYR A 106 2.00 -5.53 -3.67
N THR A 107 2.88 -4.52 -3.60
CA THR A 107 3.09 -3.56 -4.68
C THR A 107 3.67 -4.24 -5.92
N ASP A 108 4.65 -5.13 -5.76
CA ASP A 108 5.26 -5.89 -6.86
C ASP A 108 4.24 -6.79 -7.56
N GLN A 109 3.38 -7.48 -6.80
CA GLN A 109 2.30 -8.29 -7.35
C GLN A 109 1.32 -7.45 -8.17
N ARG A 110 0.93 -6.26 -7.66
CA ARG A 110 0.06 -5.34 -8.38
C ARG A 110 0.70 -4.85 -9.66
N PHE A 111 1.97 -4.45 -9.64
CA PHE A 111 2.69 -4.05 -10.84
C PHE A 111 2.80 -5.16 -11.87
N ASN A 112 3.12 -6.38 -11.45
CA ASN A 112 3.20 -7.53 -12.37
C ASN A 112 1.84 -7.83 -13.03
N ASN A 113 0.74 -7.76 -12.27
CA ASN A 113 -0.60 -7.93 -12.82
C ASN A 113 -0.95 -6.83 -13.83
N THR A 114 -0.63 -5.57 -13.51
CA THR A 114 -0.86 -4.45 -14.43
C THR A 114 0.00 -4.57 -15.68
N ASP A 115 1.26 -4.98 -15.56
CA ASP A 115 2.15 -5.20 -16.71
C ASP A 115 1.64 -6.31 -17.63
N GLN A 116 1.10 -7.41 -17.07
CA GLN A 116 0.43 -8.45 -17.85
C GLN A 116 -0.81 -7.92 -18.56
N GLN A 117 -1.66 -7.16 -17.85
CA GLN A 117 -2.86 -6.54 -18.43
C GLN A 117 -2.51 -5.59 -19.58
N ILE A 118 -1.44 -4.79 -19.44
CA ILE A 118 -0.97 -3.88 -20.49
C ILE A 118 -0.43 -4.66 -21.69
N ARG A 119 0.35 -5.73 -21.48
CA ARG A 119 0.85 -6.59 -22.56
C ARG A 119 -0.28 -7.28 -23.32
N ASP A 120 -1.32 -7.72 -22.60
CA ASP A 120 -2.50 -8.32 -23.20
C ASP A 120 -3.33 -7.29 -23.96
N LEU A 121 -3.49 -6.07 -23.42
CA LEU A 121 -4.11 -4.95 -24.11
C LEU A 121 -3.38 -4.63 -25.41
N ASP A 122 -2.06 -4.44 -25.38
CA ASP A 122 -1.25 -4.16 -26.57
C ASP A 122 -1.41 -5.28 -27.63
N ARG A 123 -1.39 -6.55 -27.21
CA ARG A 123 -1.62 -7.68 -28.12
C ARG A 123 -3.02 -7.64 -28.72
N ASN A 124 -4.05 -7.41 -27.91
CA ASN A 124 -5.44 -7.36 -28.36
C ASN A 124 -5.70 -6.16 -29.28
N THR A 125 -5.12 -4.99 -28.98
CA THR A 125 -5.19 -3.81 -29.84
C THR A 125 -4.50 -4.05 -31.18
N ARG A 126 -3.29 -4.65 -31.20
CA ARG A 126 -2.61 -5.00 -32.45
C ARG A 126 -3.43 -5.97 -33.31
N LYS A 127 -4.06 -6.96 -32.69
CA LYS A 127 -4.98 -7.88 -33.36
C LYS A 127 -6.19 -7.16 -33.95
N GLY A 128 -6.80 -6.25 -33.18
CA GLY A 128 -7.93 -5.44 -33.64
C GLY A 128 -7.57 -4.58 -34.86
N ILE A 129 -6.40 -3.94 -34.84
CA ILE A 129 -5.89 -3.18 -36.00
C ILE A 129 -5.70 -4.09 -37.21
N ALA A 130 -5.05 -5.25 -37.04
CA ALA A 130 -4.86 -6.20 -38.14
C ALA A 130 -6.20 -6.67 -38.72
N SER A 131 -7.16 -7.08 -37.88
CA SER A 131 -8.51 -7.48 -38.30
C SER A 131 -9.19 -6.36 -39.11
N ALA A 132 -9.18 -5.13 -38.59
CA ALA A 132 -9.80 -3.99 -39.25
C ALA A 132 -9.15 -3.72 -40.61
N SER A 133 -7.81 -3.82 -40.70
CA SER A 133 -7.08 -3.65 -41.96
C SER A 133 -7.34 -4.79 -42.97
N ALA A 134 -7.66 -6.00 -42.50
CA ALA A 134 -8.00 -7.12 -43.38
C ALA A 134 -9.40 -6.99 -44.00
N LEU A 135 -10.25 -6.10 -43.49
CA LEU A 135 -11.57 -5.82 -44.04
C LEU A 135 -11.49 -4.89 -45.24
N ASN A 136 -11.30 -5.47 -46.42
CA ASN A 136 -11.64 -4.80 -47.68
C ASN A 136 -13.14 -4.98 -47.98
N VAL A 137 -13.72 -4.05 -48.74
CA VAL A 137 -15.00 -4.26 -49.43
C VAL A 137 -14.85 -3.66 -50.81
N VAL A 138 -15.05 -4.48 -51.83
CA VAL A 138 -15.09 -4.04 -53.22
C VAL A 138 -16.54 -3.84 -53.60
N THR A 139 -16.88 -2.75 -54.28
CA THR A 139 -18.26 -2.50 -54.73
C THR A 139 -18.42 -2.97 -56.18
N PRO A 140 -19.50 -3.68 -56.56
CA PRO A 140 -19.72 -4.10 -57.94
C PRO A 140 -19.88 -2.90 -58.88
N TYR A 141 -19.44 -3.03 -60.14
CA TYR A 141 -19.61 -1.98 -61.15
C TYR A 141 -21.00 -1.94 -61.81
N LEU A 142 -21.88 -2.91 -61.52
CA LEU A 142 -23.19 -3.06 -62.17
C LEU A 142 -24.34 -3.12 -61.15
N PRO A 143 -25.51 -2.50 -61.46
CA PRO A 143 -26.73 -2.62 -60.66
C PRO A 143 -27.16 -4.07 -60.43
N GLY A 144 -27.77 -4.35 -59.27
CA GLY A 144 -28.26 -5.68 -58.90
C GLY A 144 -27.18 -6.75 -58.63
N ARG A 145 -25.89 -6.46 -58.88
CA ARG A 145 -24.80 -7.43 -58.67
C ARG A 145 -24.30 -7.44 -57.24
N THR A 146 -23.83 -8.61 -56.82
CA THR A 146 -23.15 -8.84 -55.53
C THR A 146 -21.69 -9.16 -55.77
N THR A 147 -20.83 -8.67 -54.90
CA THR A 147 -19.39 -8.99 -54.85
C THR A 147 -19.07 -9.64 -53.53
N LEU A 148 -18.16 -10.61 -53.57
CA LEU A 148 -17.54 -11.22 -52.41
C LEU A 148 -16.04 -10.96 -52.53
N ASN A 149 -15.41 -10.55 -51.44
CA ASN A 149 -13.98 -10.31 -51.41
C ASN A 149 -13.37 -10.89 -50.14
N ALA A 150 -12.09 -11.23 -50.21
CA ALA A 150 -11.29 -11.62 -49.07
C ALA A 150 -10.07 -10.69 -48.97
N GLY A 151 -9.61 -10.47 -47.75
CA GLY A 151 -8.45 -9.65 -47.43
C GLY A 151 -7.62 -10.31 -46.35
N VAL A 152 -6.32 -10.05 -46.39
CA VAL A 152 -5.37 -10.43 -45.34
C VAL A 152 -4.60 -9.19 -44.94
N ALA A 153 -4.25 -9.09 -43.67
CA ALA A 153 -3.41 -8.01 -43.17
C ALA A 153 -2.42 -8.52 -42.14
N ALA A 154 -1.27 -7.86 -42.07
CA ALA A 154 -0.27 -8.07 -41.04
C ALA A 154 0.07 -6.73 -40.37
N TYR A 155 0.05 -6.69 -39.04
CA TYR A 155 0.38 -5.51 -38.25
C TYR A 155 1.20 -5.88 -37.02
N ARG A 156 2.45 -5.38 -36.95
CA ARG A 156 3.38 -5.54 -35.81
C ARG A 156 3.39 -6.96 -35.21
N GLY A 157 3.52 -7.97 -36.08
CA GLY A 157 3.59 -9.39 -35.70
C GLY A 157 2.25 -10.09 -35.45
N GLN A 158 1.12 -9.45 -35.73
CA GLN A 158 -0.21 -10.09 -35.79
C GLN A 158 -0.67 -10.19 -37.24
N ALA A 159 -1.33 -11.29 -37.60
CA ALA A 159 -1.95 -11.48 -38.91
C ALA A 159 -3.46 -11.66 -38.76
N ALA A 160 -4.22 -11.15 -39.72
CA ALA A 160 -5.66 -11.26 -39.72
C ALA A 160 -6.20 -11.50 -41.13
N MET A 161 -7.40 -12.04 -41.18
CA MET A 161 -8.13 -12.29 -42.41
C MET A 161 -9.55 -11.75 -42.28
N GLY A 162 -10.05 -11.20 -43.38
CA GLY A 162 -11.37 -10.61 -43.48
C GLY A 162 -12.09 -11.05 -44.75
N ILE A 163 -13.40 -11.11 -44.67
CA ILE A 163 -14.29 -11.36 -45.80
C ILE A 163 -15.32 -10.24 -45.83
N GLY A 164 -15.53 -9.66 -47.01
CA GLY A 164 -16.49 -8.61 -47.27
C GLY A 164 -17.50 -9.00 -48.34
N VAL A 165 -18.70 -8.47 -48.24
CA VAL A 165 -19.77 -8.57 -49.24
C VAL A 165 -20.32 -7.17 -49.53
N SER A 166 -20.63 -6.90 -50.80
CA SER A 166 -21.31 -5.67 -51.22
C SER A 166 -22.29 -5.95 -52.35
N ARG A 167 -23.44 -5.27 -52.33
CA ARG A 167 -24.50 -5.40 -53.33
C ARG A 167 -25.13 -4.05 -53.66
N TRP A 168 -25.25 -3.75 -54.95
CA TRP A 168 -26.15 -2.70 -55.43
C TRP A 168 -27.59 -3.19 -55.47
N ASN A 169 -28.53 -2.30 -55.14
CA ASN A 169 -29.93 -2.54 -55.49
C ASN A 169 -30.11 -2.54 -57.03
N ASP A 170 -31.24 -3.05 -57.49
CA ASP A 170 -31.47 -3.25 -58.93
C ASP A 170 -31.52 -1.95 -59.72
N LYS A 171 -31.80 -0.83 -59.04
CA LYS A 171 -31.79 0.53 -59.62
C LYS A 171 -30.39 1.15 -59.68
N GLY A 172 -29.39 0.56 -59.03
CA GLY A 172 -28.01 1.05 -59.01
C GLY A 172 -27.77 2.31 -58.18
N ASN A 173 -28.75 2.79 -57.42
CA ASN A 173 -28.65 4.03 -56.66
C ASN A 173 -28.32 3.81 -55.17
N ILE A 174 -28.39 2.57 -54.66
CA ILE A 174 -28.04 2.22 -53.27
C ILE A 174 -27.12 1.00 -53.22
N ASN A 175 -25.99 1.11 -52.52
CA ASN A 175 -25.06 0.01 -52.23
C ASN A 175 -25.13 -0.35 -50.74
N PHE A 176 -25.34 -1.62 -50.45
CA PHE A 176 -25.17 -2.18 -49.11
C PHE A 176 -23.88 -2.98 -49.05
N ASN A 177 -23.07 -2.76 -48.02
CA ASN A 177 -21.89 -3.57 -47.77
C ASN A 177 -21.72 -3.97 -46.31
N GLY A 178 -21.00 -5.06 -46.11
CA GLY A 178 -20.63 -5.54 -44.79
C GLY A 178 -19.47 -6.51 -44.87
N GLY A 179 -18.96 -6.91 -43.72
CA GLY A 179 -17.85 -7.85 -43.66
C GLY A 179 -17.52 -8.25 -42.25
N VAL A 180 -16.78 -9.34 -42.13
CA VAL A 180 -16.28 -9.88 -40.87
C VAL A 180 -14.80 -10.19 -41.01
N SER A 181 -14.02 -9.93 -39.97
CA SER A 181 -12.59 -10.27 -39.92
C SER A 181 -12.18 -10.75 -38.56
N SER A 182 -11.07 -11.49 -38.50
CA SER A 182 -10.50 -11.99 -37.25
C SER A 182 -9.00 -12.18 -37.37
N SER A 183 -8.29 -11.96 -36.25
CA SER A 183 -6.87 -12.25 -36.04
C SER A 183 -6.69 -13.43 -35.05
N GLY A 184 -7.75 -14.20 -34.83
CA GLY A 184 -7.78 -15.31 -33.87
C GLY A 184 -8.02 -14.89 -32.42
N GLY A 185 -8.64 -15.76 -31.62
CA GLY A 185 -9.12 -15.44 -30.27
C GLY A 185 -10.29 -14.44 -30.30
N ASN A 186 -10.35 -13.51 -29.35
CA ASN A 186 -11.46 -12.55 -29.18
C ASN A 186 -11.35 -11.29 -30.07
N SER A 187 -10.70 -11.37 -31.24
CA SER A 187 -10.36 -10.20 -32.08
C SER A 187 -11.23 -10.04 -33.34
N THR A 188 -12.48 -10.51 -33.28
CA THR A 188 -13.41 -10.46 -34.41
C THR A 188 -14.00 -9.06 -34.56
N ILE A 189 -14.00 -8.54 -35.79
CA ILE A 189 -14.61 -7.25 -36.13
C ILE A 189 -15.70 -7.48 -37.17
N VAL A 190 -16.84 -6.83 -36.98
CA VAL A 190 -17.95 -6.79 -37.92
C VAL A 190 -18.13 -5.36 -38.42
N ARG A 191 -18.25 -5.19 -39.73
CA ARG A 191 -18.56 -3.91 -40.38
C ARG A 191 -19.86 -4.01 -41.18
N ALA A 192 -20.60 -2.91 -41.21
CA ALA A 192 -21.74 -2.72 -42.11
C ALA A 192 -21.75 -1.26 -42.59
N GLY A 193 -22.22 -1.01 -43.80
CA GLY A 193 -22.27 0.31 -44.39
C GLY A 193 -23.27 0.39 -45.54
N VAL A 194 -23.74 1.60 -45.84
CA VAL A 194 -24.62 1.92 -46.97
C VAL A 194 -24.06 3.12 -47.71
N GLY A 195 -24.12 3.09 -49.04
CA GLY A 195 -23.76 4.20 -49.91
C GLY A 195 -24.92 4.55 -50.83
N TYR A 196 -25.10 5.85 -51.09
CA TYR A 196 -26.09 6.37 -52.04
C TYR A 196 -25.37 7.14 -53.15
N VAL A 197 -25.77 6.95 -54.40
CA VAL A 197 -25.18 7.67 -55.55
C VAL A 197 -26.10 8.81 -55.95
N PHE A 198 -25.53 10.01 -56.05
CA PHE A 198 -26.21 11.18 -56.57
C PHE A 198 -25.79 11.42 -58.03
N GLY A 199 -26.75 11.73 -58.89
CA GLY A 199 -26.54 11.99 -60.32
C GLY A 199 -27.48 11.16 -61.18
N SER A 200 -28.01 11.79 -62.23
CA SER A 200 -28.82 11.20 -63.30
C SER A 200 -27.97 10.86 -64.50
#